data_AF-A0A662JUW7-F1
#
_entry.id   AF-A0A662JUW7-F1
#
_cell.length_a   1.000
_cell.length_b   1.000
_cell.length_c   1.000
_cell.angle_alpha   90.00
_cell.angle_beta   90.00
_cell.angle_gamma   90.00
#
_symmetry.space_group_name_H-M   'P 1'
#
loop_
_entity.id
_entity.type
_entity.pdbx_description
1 polymer ?
#
loop_
_entity_poly.entity_id
_entity_poly.type
_entity_poly.pdbx_seq_one_letter_code
_entity_poly.pdbx_strand_id
1 'polypeptide(L)'
;MSSVGSALNELYNYVKGLADSITLASLVVLLREGYIAADFTTKHTINVRLSNGVVVKEVHIPLDLSSEEGLKDALRLYRALSSAPDKLDPFEKQFMTRLARALGLPLPKSTRRTRLHTTPKDSEGLILEVSL
;
A
#
# COMPACT_ATOMS: atom_id res chain seq x y z
N MET A 1 -12.46 4.34 -0.36
CA MET A 1 -12.28 3.18 -1.26
C MET A 1 -12.71 3.63 -2.65
N SER A 2 -11.95 3.30 -3.71
CA SER A 2 -12.37 3.59 -5.08
C SER A 2 -13.65 2.82 -5.40
N SER A 3 -14.58 3.45 -6.11
CA SER A 3 -15.75 2.75 -6.64
C SER A 3 -15.33 1.85 -7.80
N VAL A 4 -16.08 0.79 -8.07
CA VAL A 4 -15.85 -0.10 -9.22
C VAL A 4 -15.78 0.71 -10.52
N GLY A 5 -16.69 1.67 -10.72
CA GLY A 5 -16.68 2.54 -11.89
C GLY A 5 -15.40 3.39 -12.02
N SER A 6 -14.89 3.93 -10.91
CA SER A 6 -13.62 4.68 -10.93
C SER A 6 -12.42 3.78 -11.24
N ALA A 7 -12.42 2.55 -10.71
CA ALA A 7 -11.36 1.58 -10.96
C ALA A 7 -11.35 1.09 -12.41
N LEU A 8 -12.54 0.86 -13.00
CA LEU A 8 -12.69 0.51 -14.41
C LEU A 8 -12.24 1.64 -15.34
N ASN A 9 -12.57 2.90 -15.01
CA ASN A 9 -12.10 4.05 -15.78
C ASN A 9 -10.57 4.20 -15.70
N GLU A 10 -9.99 3.96 -14.53
CA GLU A 10 -8.53 3.99 -14.37
C GLU A 10 -7.85 2.86 -15.16
N LEU A 11 -8.42 1.64 -15.15
CA LEU A 11 -7.96 0.53 -15.98
C LEU A 11 -8.04 0.86 -17.47
N TYR A 12 -9.16 1.45 -17.91
CA TYR A 12 -9.34 1.87 -19.30
C TYR A 12 -8.25 2.85 -19.73
N ASN A 13 -8.01 3.89 -18.92
CA ASN A 13 -6.97 4.89 -19.21
C ASN A 13 -5.57 4.25 -19.24
N TYR A 14 -5.30 3.31 -18.33
CA TYR A 14 -4.04 2.58 -18.29
C TYR A 14 -3.82 1.74 -19.56
N VAL A 15 -4.81 0.93 -19.94
CA VAL A 15 -4.74 0.06 -21.14
C VAL A 15 -4.67 0.85 -22.44
N LYS A 16 -5.30 2.03 -22.50
CA LYS A 16 -5.22 2.94 -23.65
C LYS A 16 -3.92 3.76 -23.70
N GLY A 17 -3.02 3.63 -22.72
CA GLY A 17 -1.79 4.41 -22.64
C GLY A 17 -2.02 5.90 -22.31
N LEU A 18 -3.20 6.24 -21.78
CA LEU A 18 -3.53 7.59 -21.31
C LEU A 18 -3.01 7.83 -19.88
N ALA A 19 -2.69 6.77 -19.15
CA ALA A 19 -2.05 6.81 -17.84
C ALA A 19 -0.97 5.74 -17.74
N ASP A 20 0.22 6.10 -17.25
CA ASP A 20 1.36 5.16 -17.15
C ASP A 20 1.29 4.23 -15.95
N SER A 21 0.29 4.37 -15.07
CA SER A 21 0.14 3.57 -13.86
C SER A 21 -1.30 3.55 -13.35
N ILE A 22 -1.64 2.48 -12.63
CA ILE A 22 -2.91 2.27 -11.94
C ILE A 22 -2.71 2.33 -10.42
N THR A 23 -3.65 2.93 -9.68
CA THR A 23 -3.57 2.96 -8.22
C THR A 23 -3.69 1.56 -7.62
N LEU A 24 -2.97 1.32 -6.52
CA LEU A 24 -3.06 0.07 -5.77
C LEU A 24 -4.51 -0.22 -5.31
N ALA A 25 -5.26 0.81 -4.94
CA ALA A 25 -6.66 0.70 -4.55
C ALA A 25 -7.53 0.18 -5.71
N SER A 26 -7.45 0.80 -6.89
CA SER A 26 -8.22 0.36 -8.07
C SER A 26 -7.83 -1.05 -8.51
N LEU A 27 -6.54 -1.36 -8.52
CA LEU A 27 -6.05 -2.69 -8.83
C LEU A 27 -6.67 -3.78 -7.94
N VAL A 28 -6.70 -3.55 -6.63
CA VAL A 28 -7.29 -4.51 -5.69
C VAL A 28 -8.80 -4.63 -5.88
N VAL A 29 -9.50 -3.53 -6.17
CA VAL A 29 -10.93 -3.58 -6.52
C VAL A 29 -11.14 -4.43 -7.78
N LEU A 30 -10.37 -4.21 -8.83
CA LEU A 30 -10.50 -4.94 -10.09
C LEU A 30 -10.21 -6.44 -9.96
N LEU A 31 -9.19 -6.81 -9.17
CA LEU A 31 -8.88 -8.21 -8.86
C LEU A 31 -9.99 -8.86 -8.02
N ARG A 32 -10.49 -8.16 -7.00
CA ARG A 32 -11.55 -8.66 -6.11
C ARG A 32 -12.85 -8.91 -6.87
N GLU A 33 -13.23 -8.00 -7.75
CA GLU A 33 -14.47 -8.06 -8.51
C GLU A 33 -14.34 -8.91 -9.79
N GLY A 34 -13.17 -9.54 -10.03
CA GLY A 34 -12.96 -10.46 -11.15
C GLY A 34 -12.82 -9.80 -12.52
N TYR A 35 -12.58 -8.48 -12.58
CA TYR A 35 -12.32 -7.77 -13.85
C TYR A 35 -10.90 -8.00 -14.37
N ILE A 36 -9.97 -8.33 -13.49
CA ILE A 36 -8.63 -8.80 -13.84
C ILE A 36 -8.54 -10.24 -13.38
N ALA A 37 -8.30 -11.16 -14.31
CA ALA A 37 -8.04 -12.55 -13.97
C ALA A 37 -6.67 -12.64 -13.26
N ALA A 38 -6.67 -13.13 -12.02
CA ALA A 38 -5.46 -13.51 -11.31
C ALA A 38 -5.03 -14.91 -11.77
N ASP A 39 -4.61 -15.02 -13.03
CA ASP A 39 -4.08 -16.26 -13.57
C ASP A 39 -2.56 -16.30 -13.34
N PHE A 40 -2.11 -17.25 -12.51
CA PHE A 40 -0.70 -17.44 -12.20
C PHE A 40 0.11 -18.00 -13.38
N THR A 41 -0.57 -18.48 -14.43
CA THR A 41 0.08 -18.94 -15.67
C THR A 41 0.35 -17.79 -16.64
N THR A 42 -0.45 -16.72 -16.60
CA THR A 42 -0.28 -15.52 -17.42
C THR A 42 0.06 -14.32 -16.53
N LYS A 43 1.37 -14.08 -16.36
CA LYS A 43 1.85 -12.94 -15.57
C LYS A 43 1.55 -11.63 -16.31
N HIS A 44 0.83 -10.72 -15.66
CA HIS A 44 0.62 -9.37 -16.16
C HIS A 44 1.59 -8.40 -15.50
N THR A 45 2.38 -7.70 -16.31
CA THR A 45 3.28 -6.65 -15.85
C THR A 45 2.53 -5.33 -15.81
N ILE A 46 2.45 -4.70 -14.64
CA ILE A 46 1.78 -3.41 -14.47
C ILE A 46 2.59 -2.41 -13.65
N ASN A 47 2.34 -1.12 -13.86
CA ASN A 47 2.88 -0.06 -13.02
C ASN A 47 1.87 0.32 -11.94
N VAL A 48 2.25 0.16 -10.67
CA VAL A 48 1.39 0.43 -9.52
C VAL A 48 1.72 1.78 -8.91
N ARG A 49 0.73 2.66 -8.80
CA ARG A 49 0.84 3.96 -8.13
C ARG A 49 0.27 3.88 -6.71
N LEU A 50 1.04 4.39 -5.75
CA LEU A 50 0.64 4.51 -4.35
C LEU A 50 -0.02 5.87 -4.08
N SER A 51 -0.74 6.01 -2.96
CA SER A 51 -1.44 7.25 -2.59
C SER A 51 -0.48 8.41 -2.34
N ASN A 52 0.78 8.11 -2.02
CA ASN A 52 1.85 9.09 -1.84
C ASN A 52 2.51 9.54 -3.18
N GLY A 53 1.99 9.08 -4.33
CA GLY A 53 2.48 9.40 -5.66
C GLY A 53 3.64 8.55 -6.16
N VAL A 54 4.22 7.67 -5.33
CA VAL A 54 5.29 6.76 -5.75
C VAL A 54 4.73 5.73 -6.72
N VAL A 55 5.44 5.51 -7.83
CA VAL A 55 5.11 4.48 -8.84
C VAL A 55 6.12 3.34 -8.77
N VAL A 56 5.63 2.14 -8.50
CA VAL A 56 6.39 0.88 -8.59
C VAL A 56 6.17 0.32 -9.98
N LYS A 57 7.19 0.39 -10.83
CA LYS A 57 7.11 -0.06 -12.22
C LYS A 57 7.22 -1.56 -12.35
N GLU A 58 6.64 -2.12 -13.40
CA GLU A 58 6.85 -3.51 -13.83
C GLU A 58 6.67 -4.52 -12.68
N VAL A 59 5.50 -4.45 -12.04
CA VAL A 59 5.06 -5.39 -11.00
C VAL A 59 4.28 -6.51 -11.67
N HIS A 60 4.67 -7.76 -11.45
CA HIS A 60 3.93 -8.91 -11.93
C HIS A 60 2.73 -9.22 -11.04
N ILE A 61 1.59 -9.48 -11.67
CA ILE A 61 0.34 -9.83 -11.00
C ILE A 61 -0.22 -11.12 -11.61
N PRO A 62 -0.75 -12.04 -10.79
CA PRO A 62 -0.82 -11.97 -9.31
C PRO A 62 0.56 -12.04 -8.62
N LEU A 63 0.66 -11.46 -7.42
CA LEU A 63 1.89 -11.52 -6.61
C LEU A 63 2.09 -12.95 -6.10
N ASP A 64 2.88 -13.74 -6.83
CA ASP A 64 3.20 -15.12 -6.48
C ASP A 64 4.36 -15.19 -5.48
N LEU A 65 4.03 -15.23 -4.20
CA LEU A 65 5.00 -15.34 -3.11
C LEU A 65 5.73 -16.70 -3.05
N SER A 66 5.34 -17.68 -3.87
CA SER A 66 6.07 -18.95 -4.01
C SER A 66 7.19 -18.89 -5.06
N SER A 67 7.19 -17.85 -5.91
CA SER A 67 8.21 -17.62 -6.94
C SER A 67 9.22 -16.57 -6.53
N GLU A 68 10.45 -16.68 -7.03
CA GLU A 68 11.51 -15.67 -6.77
C GLU A 68 11.13 -14.29 -7.32
N GLU A 69 10.55 -14.25 -8.52
CA GLU A 69 10.09 -12.99 -9.14
C GLU A 69 8.97 -12.33 -8.34
N GLY A 70 7.97 -13.10 -7.90
CA GLY A 70 6.87 -12.57 -7.11
C GLY A 70 7.31 -12.13 -5.71
N LEU A 71 8.27 -12.83 -5.09
CA LEU A 71 8.93 -12.37 -3.86
C LEU A 71 9.67 -11.05 -4.06
N LYS A 72 10.41 -10.91 -5.17
CA LYS A 72 11.12 -9.67 -5.51
C LYS A 72 10.16 -8.51 -5.71
N ASP A 73 9.06 -8.71 -6.43
CA ASP A 73 8.05 -7.68 -6.65
C ASP A 73 7.28 -7.33 -5.37
N ALA A 74 6.94 -8.33 -4.55
CA ALA A 74 6.35 -8.12 -3.25
C ALA A 74 7.28 -7.30 -2.33
N LEU A 75 8.58 -7.59 -2.32
CA LEU A 75 9.57 -6.82 -1.56
C LEU A 75 9.72 -5.38 -2.09
N ARG A 76 9.73 -5.18 -3.42
CA ARG A 76 9.77 -3.84 -4.04
C ARG A 76 8.55 -3.02 -3.63
N LEU A 77 7.37 -3.62 -3.69
CA LEU A 77 6.11 -2.97 -3.33
C LEU A 77 6.08 -2.65 -1.82
N TYR A 78 6.52 -3.58 -0.98
CA TYR A 78 6.67 -3.35 0.47
C TYR A 78 7.62 -2.19 0.77
N ARG A 79 8.80 -2.16 0.16
CA ARG A 79 9.79 -1.08 0.35
C ARG A 79 9.22 0.28 -0.05
N ALA A 80 8.47 0.34 -1.15
CA ALA A 80 7.80 1.56 -1.60
C ALA A 80 6.77 2.05 -0.56
N LEU A 81 5.94 1.13 -0.03
CA LEU A 81 4.98 1.43 1.03
C LEU A 81 5.68 1.89 2.33
N SER A 82 6.74 1.18 2.75
CA SER A 82 7.44 1.48 3.99
C SER A 82 8.30 2.74 3.95
N SER A 83 8.55 3.33 2.78
CA SER A 83 9.39 4.53 2.63
C SER A 83 8.78 5.79 3.25
N ALA A 84 7.45 5.90 3.25
CA ALA A 84 6.72 7.05 3.79
C ALA A 84 5.35 6.62 4.34
N PRO A 85 5.31 5.79 5.41
CA PRO A 85 4.10 5.16 5.89
C PRO A 85 3.04 6.18 6.34
N ASP A 86 3.44 7.34 6.86
CA ASP A 86 2.50 8.38 7.29
C ASP A 86 1.73 9.04 6.14
N LYS A 87 2.30 9.02 4.92
CA LYS A 87 1.70 9.58 3.69
C LYS A 87 0.79 8.59 2.96
N LEU A 88 0.70 7.35 3.45
CA LEU A 88 -0.18 6.34 2.89
C LEU A 88 -1.61 6.53 3.41
N ASP A 89 -2.58 6.25 2.54
CA ASP A 89 -3.98 6.15 2.94
C ASP A 89 -4.21 4.94 3.89
N PRO A 90 -5.35 4.88 4.59
CA PRO A 90 -5.64 3.78 5.52
C PRO A 90 -5.65 2.39 4.87
N PHE A 91 -6.05 2.30 3.60
CA PHE A 91 -6.11 1.04 2.87
C PHE A 91 -4.70 0.54 2.55
N GLU A 92 -3.82 1.41 2.06
CA GLU A 92 -2.43 1.08 1.77
C GLU A 92 -1.64 0.72 3.02
N LYS A 93 -1.94 1.37 4.16
CA LYS A 93 -1.39 0.97 5.48
C LYS A 93 -1.81 -0.45 5.85
N GLN A 94 -3.08 -0.80 5.63
CA GLN A 94 -3.57 -2.15 5.88
C GLN A 94 -2.94 -3.16 4.92
N PHE A 95 -2.82 -2.81 3.65
CA PHE A 95 -2.18 -3.63 2.63
C PHE A 95 -0.71 -3.88 2.98
N MET A 96 0.05 -2.83 3.30
CA MET A 96 1.45 -2.92 3.76
C MET A 96 1.59 -3.86 4.95
N THR A 97 0.69 -3.76 5.93
CA THR A 97 0.70 -4.64 7.11
C THR A 97 0.47 -6.11 6.74
N ARG A 98 -0.45 -6.40 5.81
CA ARG A 98 -0.71 -7.76 5.34
C ARG A 98 0.48 -8.31 4.56
N LEU A 99 1.08 -7.48 3.70
CA LEU A 99 2.25 -7.84 2.91
C LEU A 99 3.47 -8.12 3.81
N ALA A 100 3.70 -7.30 4.84
CA ALA A 100 4.76 -7.52 5.82
C ALA A 100 4.63 -8.88 6.51
N ARG A 101 3.41 -9.25 6.93
CA ARG A 101 3.14 -10.56 7.54
C ARG A 101 3.41 -11.71 6.57
N ALA A 102 2.95 -11.58 5.33
CA ALA A 102 3.15 -12.60 4.31
C ALA A 102 4.63 -12.81 3.97
N LEU A 103 5.45 -11.76 4.06
CA LEU A 103 6.89 -11.79 3.80
C LEU A 103 7.75 -12.06 5.05
N GLY A 104 7.14 -12.22 6.24
CA GLY A 104 7.89 -12.38 7.50
C GLY A 104 8.70 -11.15 7.90
N LEU A 105 8.30 -9.95 7.47
CA LEU A 105 9.01 -8.69 7.72
C LEU A 105 8.53 -7.98 8.99
N PRO A 106 9.37 -7.11 9.59
CA PRO A 106 8.98 -6.31 10.74
C PRO A 106 7.72 -5.50 10.45
N LEU A 107 6.76 -5.54 11.37
CA LEU A 107 5.55 -4.74 11.23
C LEU A 107 5.89 -3.25 11.35
N PRO A 108 5.33 -2.38 10.50
CA PRO A 108 5.49 -0.95 10.65
C PRO A 108 4.97 -0.54 12.02
N LYS A 109 5.81 0.17 12.79
CA LYS A 109 5.44 0.65 14.12
C LYS A 109 4.18 1.48 13.95
N SER A 110 3.07 1.02 14.56
CA SER A 110 1.86 1.82 14.63
C SER A 110 2.25 3.10 15.36
N THR A 111 2.22 4.24 14.68
CA THR A 111 2.24 5.55 15.30
C THR A 111 0.94 5.68 16.08
N ARG A 112 0.83 4.97 17.20
CA ARG A 112 -0.15 5.26 18.23
C ARG A 112 0.20 6.69 18.63
N ARG A 113 -0.58 7.65 18.15
CA ARG A 113 -0.77 8.89 18.91
C ARG A 113 -1.24 8.43 20.28
N THR A 114 -0.32 8.35 21.23
CA THR A 114 -0.64 8.33 22.64
C THR A 114 -1.43 9.62 22.85
N ARG A 115 -2.76 9.52 22.81
CA ARG A 115 -3.61 10.46 23.52
C ARG A 115 -3.23 10.29 24.98
N LEU A 116 -2.28 11.09 25.44
CA LEU A 116 -2.18 11.43 26.85
C LEU A 116 -3.56 11.97 27.21
N HIS A 117 -4.37 11.15 27.86
CA HIS A 117 -5.47 11.64 28.66
C HIS A 117 -4.82 12.46 29.76
N THR A 118 -4.66 13.77 29.53
CA THR A 118 -4.50 14.72 30.61
C THR A 118 -5.82 14.74 31.35
N THR A 119 -5.93 13.93 32.40
CA THR A 119 -6.87 14.20 33.49
C THR A 119 -6.55 15.61 34.00
N PRO A 120 -7.53 16.53 34.11
CA PRO A 120 -7.26 17.83 34.69
C PRO A 120 -7.10 17.62 36.18
N LYS A 121 -5.86 17.74 36.67
CA LYS A 121 -5.60 18.09 38.06
C LYS A 121 -4.45 19.06 38.06
N ASP A 122 -4.81 20.31 38.35
CA ASP A 122 -4.02 21.34 39.01
C ASP A 122 -2.66 20.82 39.48
N SER A 123 -1.60 21.22 38.78
CA SER A 123 -0.25 21.45 39.30
C SER A 123 0.66 21.88 38.16
N GLU A 124 1.18 23.09 38.28
CA GLU A 124 2.33 23.59 37.51
C GLU A 124 3.48 22.59 37.55
N GLY A 125 4.09 22.29 36.40
CA GLY A 125 5.24 21.37 36.37
C GLY A 125 5.76 21.07 34.97
N LEU A 126 6.83 21.78 34.61
CA LEU A 126 7.84 21.54 33.57
C LEU A 126 7.53 20.59 32.40
N ILE A 127 7.57 21.16 31.19
CA ILE A 127 7.78 20.44 29.94
C ILE A 127 9.24 19.97 29.89
N LEU A 128 9.49 18.66 29.93
CA LEU A 128 10.77 18.07 29.52
C LEU A 128 10.66 17.68 28.05
N GLU A 129 11.29 18.47 27.18
CA GLU A 129 11.69 18.01 25.86
C GLU A 129 12.82 16.99 26.03
N VAL A 130 12.62 15.78 25.52
CA VAL A 130 13.73 14.84 25.32
C VAL A 130 13.72 14.46 23.85
N SER A 131 14.60 15.11 23.10
CA SER A 131 15.11 14.57 21.84
C SER A 131 16.03 13.41 22.15
N LEU A 132 15.82 12.23 21.56
CA LEU A 132 16.83 11.23 21.17
C LEU A 132 16.18 10.21 20.22
#